data_AF-A0A7C7UJG4-F1
#
_entry.id   AF-A0A7C7UJG4-F1
#
_cell.length_a   1.000
_cell.length_b   1.000
_cell.length_c   1.000
_cell.angle_alpha   90.00
_cell.angle_beta   90.00
_cell.angle_gamma   90.00
#
_symmetry.space_group_name_H-M   'P 1'
#
loop_
_entity.id
_entity.type
_entity.pdbx_description
1 polymer ?
#
loop_
_entity_poly.entity_id
_entity_poly.type
_entity_poly.pdbx_seq_one_letter_code
_entity_poly.pdbx_strand_id
1 'polypeptide(L)' 'MAHKIGQGHETGVLISGETGTGKELLTRYIHTDSPGRDVPFVSINCVTVEPSRGI' A
#
# COMPACT_ATOMS: atom_id res chain seq x y z
N MET A 1 12.38 -6.89 -6.91
CA MET A 1 12.31 -5.47 -6.48
C MET A 1 11.51 -5.31 -5.19
N ALA A 2 10.32 -5.88 -5.10
CA ALA A 2 9.46 -5.84 -3.90
C ALA A 2 10.18 -6.21 -2.59
N HIS A 3 11.03 -7.25 -2.61
CA HIS A 3 11.78 -7.69 -1.44
C HIS A 3 12.69 -6.61 -0.84
N LYS A 4 13.39 -5.84 -1.68
CA LYS A 4 14.28 -4.77 -1.21
C LYS A 4 13.49 -3.62 -0.56
N ILE A 5 12.29 -3.36 -1.06
CA ILE A 5 11.40 -2.33 -0.52
C ILE A 5 10.74 -2.81 0.78
N GLY A 6 10.33 -4.08 0.85
CA GLY A 6 9.78 -4.68 2.08
C GLY A 6 10.74 -4.54 3.26
N GLN A 7 12.03 -4.81 3.04
CA GLN A 7 13.05 -4.75 4.09
C GLN A 7 13.46 -3.31 4.52
N GLY A 8 12.96 -2.26 3.85
CA GLY A 8 13.27 -0.87 4.20
C GLY A 8 12.44 -0.36 5.39
N HIS A 9 13.08 0.27 6.37
CA HIS A 9 12.39 0.93 7.47
C HIS A 9 11.91 2.32 7.03
N GLU A 10 10.59 2.55 7.09
CA GLU A 10 9.95 3.87 6.98
C GLU A 10 10.19 4.64 5.66
N THR A 11 10.01 3.98 4.52
CA THR A 11 10.06 4.63 3.20
C THR A 11 8.69 4.63 2.49
N GLY A 12 8.31 5.78 1.92
CA GLY A 12 7.11 5.90 1.09
C GLY A 12 7.34 5.30 -0.29
N VAL A 13 6.39 4.47 -0.76
CA VAL A 13 6.51 3.74 -2.04
C VAL A 13 5.35 4.11 -2.94
N LEU A 14 5.65 4.49 -4.18
CA LEU A 14 4.65 4.69 -5.23
C LEU A 14 4.59 3.45 -6.14
N ILE A 15 3.40 2.86 -6.25
CA ILE A 15 3.13 1.73 -7.15
C ILE A 15 2.24 2.23 -8.28
N SER A 16 2.79 2.25 -9.50
CA SER A 16 2.09 2.73 -10.71
C SER A 16 1.83 1.59 -11.69
N GLY A 17 0.79 1.72 -12.49
CA GLY A 17 0.40 0.74 -13.51
C GLY A 17 -1.08 0.88 -13.91
N GLU A 18 -1.48 0.20 -14.97
CA GLU A 18 -2.86 0.22 -15.48
C GLU A 18 -3.87 -0.35 -14.45
N THR A 19 -5.14 0.07 -14.53
CA THR A 19 -6.23 -0.48 -13.72
C THR A 19 -6.35 -1.99 -13.92
N GLY A 20 -6.58 -2.76 -12.86
CA GLY A 20 -6.75 -4.22 -12.94
C GLY A 20 -5.46 -5.05 -12.97
N THR A 21 -4.27 -4.42 -12.91
CA THR A 21 -2.96 -5.12 -12.90
C THR A 21 -2.56 -5.73 -11.55
N GLY A 22 -3.45 -5.73 -10.56
CA GLY A 22 -3.19 -6.36 -9.26
C GLY A 22 -2.25 -5.58 -8.34
N LYS A 23 -2.22 -4.24 -8.43
CA LYS A 23 -1.37 -3.39 -7.57
C LYS A 23 -1.63 -3.60 -6.08
N GLU A 24 -2.87 -3.82 -5.64
CA GLU A 24 -3.15 -4.14 -4.23
C GLU A 24 -2.52 -5.45 -3.75
N LEU A 25 -2.41 -6.46 -4.62
CA LEU A 25 -1.73 -7.72 -4.28
C LEU A 25 -0.23 -7.49 -4.07
N LEU A 26 0.38 -6.66 -4.93
CA LEU A 26 1.78 -6.26 -4.77
C LEU A 26 2.00 -5.49 -3.47
N THR A 27 1.12 -4.55 -3.12
CA THR A 27 1.21 -3.80 -1.85
C THR A 27 1.11 -4.73 -0.64
N ARG A 28 0.20 -5.71 -0.66
CA ARG A 28 0.10 -6.73 0.40
C ARG A 28 1.37 -7.56 0.53
N TYR A 29 1.95 -7.98 -0.60
CA TYR A 29 3.21 -8.72 -0.59
C TYR A 29 4.33 -7.91 0.06
N ILE A 30 4.46 -6.62 -0.30
CA ILE A 30 5.47 -5.73 0.31
C ILE A 30 5.24 -5.59 1.82
N HIS A 31 4.00 -5.46 2.28
CA HIS A 31 3.68 -5.42 3.71
C HIS A 31 4.10 -6.70 4.43
N THR A 32 3.76 -7.87 3.89
CA THR A 32 4.10 -9.17 4.49
C THR A 32 5.61 -9.43 4.55
N ASP A 33 6.37 -8.84 3.63
CA ASP A 33 7.82 -8.96 3.55
C ASP A 33 8.56 -7.84 4.31
N SER A 34 7.83 -7.03 5.09
CA SER A 34 8.38 -5.91 5.85
C SER A 34 8.62 -6.21 7.33
N PRO A 35 9.50 -5.44 8.01
CA PRO A 35 9.68 -5.53 9.47
C PRO A 35 8.37 -5.31 10.24
N GLY A 36 7.44 -4.53 9.67
CA GLY A 36 6.12 -4.24 10.24
C GLY A 36 5.03 -5.24 9.86
N ARG A 37 5.34 -6.42 9.30
CA ARG A 37 4.34 -7.38 8.81
C ARG A 37 3.27 -7.77 9.84
N ASP A 38 3.60 -7.72 11.13
CA ASP A 38 2.72 -8.08 12.25
C ASP A 38 1.71 -6.96 12.60
N VAL A 39 1.87 -5.75 12.05
CA VAL A 39 0.90 -4.65 12.25
C VAL A 39 -0.25 -4.75 11.23
N PRO A 40 -1.45 -4.23 11.56
CA PRO A 40 -2.60 -4.25 10.65
C PRO A 40 -2.29 -3.56 9.32
N PHE A 41 -2.60 -4.25 8.21
CA PHE A 41 -2.55 -3.66 6.87
C PHE A 41 -3.85 -2.89 6.59
N VAL A 42 -3.77 -1.56 6.54
CA VAL A 42 -4.90 -0.68 6.23
C VAL A 42 -4.79 -0.20 4.79
N SER A 43 -5.79 -0.53 3.98
CA SER A 43 -5.89 -0.06 2.60
C SER A 43 -7.04 0.93 2.48
N ILE A 44 -6.76 2.08 1.87
CA ILE A 44 -7.74 3.13 1.63
C ILE A 44 -7.84 3.33 0.12
N ASN A 45 -9.04 3.16 -0.43
CA ASN A 45 -9.31 3.49 -1.82
C ASN A 45 -9.78 4.95 -1.92
N CYS A 46 -8.99 5.80 -2.56
CA CYS A 46 -9.30 7.22 -2.72
C CYS A 46 -10.63 7.50 -3.44
N VAL A 47 -11.13 6.57 -4.26
CA VAL A 47 -12.41 6.73 -4.99
C VAL A 47 -13.61 6.52 -4.06
N THR A 48 -13.44 5.77 -2.97
CA THR A 48 -14.52 5.39 -2.04
C THR A 48 -14.59 6.31 -0.84
N VAL A 49 -13.54 7.09 -0.58
CA VAL A 49 -13.51 8.05 0.53
C VAL A 49 -14.08 9.39 0.06
N GLU A 50 -15.20 9.80 0.65
CA GLU A 50 -15.74 11.15 0.46
C GLU A 50 -14.91 12.17 1.26
N PRO A 51 -14.45 13.28 0.66
CA PRO A 51 -13.81 14.33 1.42
C PRO A 51 -14.84 14.95 2.36
N SER A 52 -14.51 15.01 3.65
CA SER A 52 -15.35 15.66 4.66
C SER A 52 -15.62 17.11 4.25
N ARG A 53 -16.83 17.36 3.75
CA ARG A 53 -17.27 18.67 3.31
C ARG A 53 -17.82 19.40 4.52
N GLY A 54 -16.97 20.19 5.18
CA GLY A 54 -17.37 21.07 6.28
C GLY A 54 -18.36 22.12 5.77
N ILE A 55 -19.62 21.93 6.11
CA ILE A 55 -20.62 22.99 6.27
C ILE A 55 -20.84 23.18 7.77
#